data_AF-A0A0C2S183-F1
#
_entry.id   AF-A0A0C2S183-F1
#
_cell.length_a   1.000
_cell.length_b   1.000
_cell.length_c   1.000
_cell.angle_alpha   90.00
_cell.angle_beta   90.00
_cell.angle_gamma   90.00
#
_symmetry.space_group_name_H-M   'P 1'
#
loop_
_entity.id
_entity.type
_entity.pdbx_description
1 polymer ?
#
loop_
_entity_poly.entity_id
_entity_poly.type
_entity_poly.pdbx_seq_one_letter_code
_entity_poly.pdbx_strand_id
1 'polypeptide(L)'
;LNHRAIPPPLMKSMQKANKGQMKLDKMLEKGTKPQETFTKEIILRSVAQFVVCNDQALAVANNVFFRNCLVSMRPKTKRSELPSTHDISVYIHNQCVDWLAQLKKDISVSTDYYKEKTTLTNP
;
A
#
# COMPACT_ATOMS: atom_id res chain seq x y z
N LEU A 1 -10.04 28.45 35.38
CA LEU A 1 -10.15 27.44 36.46
C LEU A 1 -9.58 28.02 37.75
N ASN A 2 -10.35 28.04 38.84
CA ASN A 2 -9.92 28.54 40.15
C ASN A 2 -8.95 27.55 40.81
N HIS A 3 -7.68 27.92 40.95
CA HIS A 3 -6.60 27.11 41.54
C HIS A 3 -6.80 26.79 43.05
N ARG A 4 -7.80 27.43 43.69
CA ARG A 4 -8.12 27.25 45.12
C ARG A 4 -9.07 26.08 45.42
N ALA A 5 -9.64 25.44 44.40
CA ALA A 5 -10.61 24.35 44.58
C ALA A 5 -9.97 22.96 44.80
N ILE A 6 -8.65 22.85 44.70
CA ILE A 6 -7.94 21.58 44.86
C ILE A 6 -7.32 21.52 46.26
N PRO A 7 -7.73 20.55 47.11
CA PRO A 7 -7.14 20.38 48.44
C PRO A 7 -5.61 20.21 48.37
N PRO A 8 -4.83 20.85 49.25
CA PRO A 8 -3.35 20.77 49.25
C PRO A 8 -2.75 19.36 49.21
N PRO A 9 -3.35 18.33 49.86
CA PRO A 9 -2.87 16.95 49.77
C PRO A 9 -2.97 16.39 48.34
N LEU A 10 -4.08 16.67 47.64
CA LEU A 10 -4.31 16.26 46.25
C LEU A 10 -3.38 17.00 45.28
N MET A 11 -3.10 18.28 45.53
CA MET A 11 -2.16 19.04 44.70
C MET A 11 -0.74 18.46 44.78
N LYS A 12 -0.30 18.04 45.97
CA LYS A 12 1.02 17.39 46.17
C LYS A 12 1.09 15.99 45.54
N SER A 13 0.00 15.21 45.58
CA SER A 13 -0.04 13.90 44.91
C SER A 13 -0.07 14.03 43.39
N MET A 14 -0.82 15.00 42.85
CA MET A 14 -0.84 15.30 41.41
C MET A 14 0.52 15.80 40.89
N GLN A 15 1.22 16.66 41.64
CA GLN A 15 2.58 17.09 41.28
C GLN A 15 3.61 15.96 41.36
N LYS A 16 3.44 14.99 42.27
CA LYS A 16 4.26 13.77 42.32
C LYS A 16 3.95 12.82 41.15
N ALA A 17 2.68 12.67 40.77
CA ALA A 17 2.26 11.85 39.63
C ALA A 17 2.71 12.42 38.27
N ASN A 18 2.84 13.75 38.16
CA ASN A 18 3.24 14.42 36.93
C ASN A 18 4.76 14.36 36.63
N LYS A 19 5.56 13.71 37.48
CA LYS A 19 7.01 13.57 37.30
C LYS A 19 7.44 12.47 36.32
N GLY A 20 6.52 11.89 35.55
CA GLY A 20 6.90 10.80 34.66
C GLY A 20 5.88 10.41 33.62
N GLN A 21 5.16 11.34 33.00
CA GLN A 21 4.55 10.99 31.71
C GLN A 21 5.67 10.99 30.66
N MET A 22 6.21 9.80 30.38
CA MET A 22 7.17 9.64 29.29
C MET A 22 6.52 10.10 28.00
N LYS A 23 7.17 11.03 27.27
CA LYS A 23 6.76 11.36 25.90
C LYS A 23 6.77 10.07 25.09
N LEU A 24 5.69 9.81 24.34
CA LEU A 24 5.50 8.62 23.50
C LEU A 24 6.71 8.33 22.60
N ASP A 25 7.44 9.37 22.18
CA ASP A 25 8.70 9.27 21.43
C ASP A 25 9.78 8.40 22.10
N LYS A 26 9.78 8.28 23.44
CA LYS A 26 10.73 7.45 24.20
C LYS A 26 10.27 6.01 24.40
N MET A 27 9.02 5.68 24.07
CA MET A 27 8.46 4.33 24.24
C MET A 27 8.50 3.50 22.96
N LEU A 28 8.78 4.13 21.82
CA LEU A 28 8.81 3.47 20.53
C LEU A 28 10.25 3.41 20.03
N GLU A 29 10.88 2.23 20.11
CA GLU A 29 12.03 1.94 19.26
C GLU A 29 11.53 2.01 17.81
N LYS A 30 11.87 3.11 17.12
CA LYS A 30 11.61 3.25 15.68
C LYS A 30 12.46 2.19 14.99
N GLY A 31 11.88 1.01 14.79
CA GLY A 31 12.51 -0.06 14.05
C GLY A 31 13.01 0.49 12.73
N THR A 32 14.33 0.43 12.53
CA THR A 32 15.06 0.77 11.31
C THR A 32 14.80 -0.26 10.23
N LYS A 33 13.52 -0.61 10.01
CA LYS A 33 13.15 -1.28 8.77
C LYS A 33 13.34 -0.23 7.67
N PRO A 34 13.96 -0.60 6.52
CA PRO A 34 13.89 0.26 5.35
C PRO A 34 12.41 0.54 5.13
N GLN A 35 11.98 1.79 5.28
CA GLN A 35 10.65 2.12 4.79
C GLN A 35 10.73 1.87 3.30
N GLU A 36 10.02 0.85 2.81
CA GLU A 36 9.77 0.71 1.39
C GLU A 36 9.36 2.09 0.91
N THR A 37 10.16 2.64 0.01
CA THR A 37 9.95 3.96 -0.55
C THR A 37 8.62 3.88 -1.27
N PHE A 38 7.55 4.34 -0.62
CA PHE A 38 6.23 4.44 -1.23
C PHE A 38 6.33 5.48 -2.34
N THR A 39 6.56 4.99 -3.55
CA THR A 39 6.50 5.75 -4.78
C THR A 39 5.08 5.70 -5.35
N LYS A 40 4.80 6.59 -6.29
CA LYS A 40 3.52 6.61 -7.01
C LYS A 40 3.23 5.26 -7.68
N GLU A 41 4.26 4.61 -8.21
CA GLU A 41 4.19 3.33 -8.90
C GLU A 41 3.77 2.19 -7.96
N ILE A 42 4.32 2.17 -6.73
CA ILE A 42 3.96 1.16 -5.72
C ILE A 42 2.51 1.35 -5.26
N ILE A 43 2.08 2.60 -5.07
CA ILE A 43 0.68 2.90 -4.72
C ILE A 43 -0.25 2.46 -5.87
N LEU A 44 0.09 2.81 -7.11
CA LEU A 44 -0.68 2.42 -8.29
C LEU A 44 -0.82 0.90 -8.39
N ARG A 45 0.29 0.16 -8.29
CA ARG A 45 0.30 -1.31 -8.32
C ARG A 45 -0.55 -1.90 -7.19
N SER A 46 -0.40 -1.40 -5.97
CA SER A 46 -1.11 -1.92 -4.79
C SER A 46 -2.62 -1.68 -4.90
N VAL A 47 -3.04 -0.48 -5.33
CA VAL A 47 -4.46 -0.17 -5.52
C VAL A 47 -5.04 -0.95 -6.70
N ALA A 48 -4.29 -1.12 -7.80
CA ALA A 48 -4.71 -1.97 -8.92
C ALA A 48 -4.91 -3.43 -8.49
N GLN A 49 -3.99 -3.98 -7.69
CA GLN A 49 -4.11 -5.33 -7.15
C GLN A 49 -5.33 -5.45 -6.22
N PHE A 50 -5.54 -4.47 -5.33
CA PHE A 50 -6.73 -4.42 -4.49
C PHE A 50 -8.02 -4.42 -5.32
N VAL A 51 -8.05 -3.67 -6.43
CA VAL A 51 -9.20 -3.61 -7.33
C VAL A 51 -9.46 -4.95 -8.00
N VAL A 52 -8.42 -5.55 -8.61
CA VAL A 52 -8.56 -6.79 -9.39
C VAL A 52 -8.80 -8.00 -8.49
N CYS A 53 -8.01 -8.16 -7.42
CA CYS A 53 -8.08 -9.36 -6.58
C CYS A 53 -9.32 -9.41 -5.69
N ASN A 54 -9.91 -8.26 -5.34
CA ASN A 54 -11.10 -8.19 -4.49
C ASN A 54 -12.36 -7.79 -5.27
N ASP A 55 -12.34 -7.87 -6.60
CA ASP A 55 -13.48 -7.53 -7.48
C ASP A 55 -14.13 -6.18 -7.14
N GLN A 56 -13.30 -5.15 -6.93
CA GLN A 56 -13.80 -3.83 -6.60
C GLN A 56 -14.09 -3.04 -7.87
N ALA A 57 -15.07 -2.12 -7.79
CA ALA A 57 -15.31 -1.19 -8.87
C ALA A 57 -14.10 -0.25 -9.08
N LEU A 58 -13.68 -0.02 -10.33
CA LEU A 58 -12.60 0.93 -10.68
C LEU A 58 -12.83 2.35 -10.12
N ALA A 59 -14.08 2.73 -9.91
CA ALA A 59 -14.48 4.00 -9.31
C ALA A 59 -14.00 4.17 -7.86
N VAL A 60 -13.67 3.08 -7.16
CA VAL A 60 -13.19 3.10 -5.76
C VAL A 60 -11.95 3.99 -5.61
N ALA A 61 -11.09 4.04 -6.64
CA ALA A 61 -9.88 4.86 -6.64
C ALA A 61 -10.14 6.36 -6.51
N ASN A 62 -11.28 6.83 -7.02
CA ASN A 62 -11.71 8.22 -6.94
C ASN A 62 -12.64 8.49 -5.75
N ASN A 63 -13.02 7.45 -4.99
CA ASN A 63 -13.86 7.59 -3.81
C ASN A 63 -13.13 8.40 -2.72
N VAL A 64 -13.79 9.41 -2.18
CA VAL A 64 -13.22 10.33 -1.19
C VAL A 64 -12.87 9.61 0.11
N PHE A 65 -13.72 8.70 0.58
CA PHE A 65 -13.45 7.92 1.79
C PHE A 65 -12.24 7.01 1.60
N PHE A 66 -12.18 6.30 0.47
CA PHE A 66 -11.05 5.44 0.15
C PHE A 66 -9.73 6.22 0.11
N ARG A 67 -9.71 7.38 -0.55
CA ARG A 67 -8.54 8.28 -0.58
C ARG A 67 -8.17 8.79 0.81
N ASN A 68 -9.14 9.15 1.63
CA ASN A 68 -8.91 9.57 3.01
C ASN A 68 -8.32 8.44 3.84
N CYS A 69 -8.75 7.18 3.63
CA CYS A 69 -8.14 6.02 4.25
C CYS A 69 -6.67 5.86 3.83
N LEU A 70 -6.35 6.00 2.54
CA LEU A 70 -4.97 5.94 2.05
C LEU A 70 -4.08 7.03 2.68
N VAL A 71 -4.60 8.26 2.78
CA VAL A 71 -3.89 9.37 3.44
C VAL A 71 -3.81 9.16 4.95
N SER A 72 -4.81 8.57 5.59
CA SER A 72 -4.78 8.30 7.04
C SER A 72 -3.78 7.20 7.40
N MET A 73 -3.69 6.16 6.56
CA MET A 73 -2.66 5.11 6.70
C MET A 73 -1.25 5.68 6.49
N ARG A 74 -1.11 6.76 5.69
CA ARG A 74 0.16 7.43 5.48
C ARG A 74 -0.02 8.94 5.30
N PRO A 75 0.06 9.74 6.39
CA PRO A 75 -0.24 11.17 6.36
C PRO A 75 0.66 12.02 5.45
N LYS A 76 1.81 11.48 5.03
CA LYS A 76 2.76 12.16 4.11
C LYS A 76 2.45 11.93 2.63
N THR A 77 1.47 11.10 2.30
CA THR A 77 1.08 10.83 0.91
C THR A 77 0.52 12.10 0.28
N LYS A 78 1.11 12.51 -0.85
CA LYS A 78 0.66 13.68 -1.60
C LYS A 78 -0.53 13.31 -2.48
N ARG A 79 -1.39 14.29 -2.78
CA ARG A 79 -2.52 14.09 -3.69
C ARG A 79 -2.09 13.65 -5.09
N SER A 80 -0.92 14.07 -5.56
CA SER A 80 -0.33 13.68 -6.86
C SER A 80 0.13 12.23 -6.92
N GLU A 81 0.31 11.58 -5.77
CA GLU A 81 0.73 10.18 -5.66
C GLU A 81 -0.48 9.23 -5.62
N LEU A 82 -1.68 9.76 -5.35
CA LEU A 82 -2.90 8.96 -5.32
C LEU A 82 -3.37 8.66 -6.76
N PRO A 83 -3.59 7.38 -7.10
CA PRO A 83 -4.04 7.03 -8.44
C PRO A 83 -5.48 7.49 -8.67
N SER A 84 -5.75 7.88 -9.92
CA SER A 84 -7.10 8.04 -10.42
C SER A 84 -7.64 6.71 -10.95
N THR A 85 -8.96 6.65 -11.14
CA THR A 85 -9.60 5.53 -11.87
C THR A 85 -8.98 5.30 -13.25
N HIS A 86 -8.60 6.37 -13.96
CA HIS A 86 -7.96 6.26 -15.26
C HIS A 86 -6.57 5.62 -15.15
N ASP A 87 -5.75 6.06 -14.20
CA ASP A 87 -4.40 5.51 -13.99
C ASP A 87 -4.46 4.00 -13.73
N ILE A 88 -5.40 3.55 -12.90
CA ILE A 88 -5.57 2.13 -12.57
C ILE A 88 -6.09 1.34 -13.77
N SER A 89 -7.07 1.88 -14.51
CA SER A 89 -7.60 1.20 -15.70
C SER A 89 -6.52 1.00 -16.76
N VAL A 90 -5.71 2.03 -17.03
CA VAL A 90 -4.61 1.95 -17.99
C VAL A 90 -3.54 0.97 -17.50
N TYR A 91 -3.19 1.03 -16.21
CA TYR A 91 -2.22 0.11 -15.63
C TYR A 91 -2.65 -1.35 -15.76
N ILE A 92 -3.89 -1.67 -15.38
CA ILE A 92 -4.45 -3.03 -15.50
C ILE A 92 -4.47 -3.48 -16.95
N HIS A 93 -4.90 -2.61 -17.88
CA HIS A 93 -4.92 -2.93 -19.30
C HIS A 93 -3.52 -3.27 -19.82
N ASN A 94 -2.53 -2.44 -19.54
CA ASN A 94 -1.15 -2.66 -19.98
C ASN A 94 -0.59 -3.96 -19.40
N GLN A 95 -0.78 -4.22 -18.10
CA GLN A 95 -0.35 -5.46 -17.46
C GLN A 95 -1.01 -6.70 -18.09
N CYS A 96 -2.28 -6.60 -18.48
CA CYS A 96 -2.99 -7.68 -19.17
C CYS A 96 -2.42 -7.93 -20.56
N VAL A 97 -2.16 -6.86 -21.33
CA VAL A 97 -1.54 -6.95 -22.67
C VAL A 97 -0.14 -7.56 -22.58
N ASP A 98 0.69 -7.10 -21.63
CA ASP A 98 2.03 -7.64 -21.39
C ASP A 98 1.98 -9.12 -21.03
N TRP A 99 1.05 -9.51 -20.15
CA TRP A 99 0.85 -10.90 -19.78
C TRP A 99 0.41 -11.78 -20.96
N LEU A 100 -0.53 -11.31 -21.78
CA LEU A 100 -0.96 -12.03 -22.99
C LEU A 100 0.17 -12.20 -24.00
N ALA A 101 1.00 -11.16 -24.18
CA ALA A 101 2.15 -11.22 -25.06
C ALA A 101 3.18 -12.25 -24.57
N GLN A 102 3.47 -12.26 -23.26
CA GLN A 102 4.36 -13.23 -22.65
C GLN A 102 3.79 -14.66 -22.74
N LEU A 103 2.50 -14.83 -22.45
CA LEU A 103 1.82 -16.13 -22.55
C LEU A 103 1.88 -16.69 -23.97
N LYS A 104 1.64 -15.86 -24.99
CA LYS A 104 1.77 -16.26 -26.40
C LYS A 104 3.19 -16.75 -26.70
N LYS A 105 4.20 -16.01 -26.24
CA LYS A 105 5.61 -16.37 -26.43
C LYS A 105 5.92 -17.73 -25.78
N ASP A 106 5.47 -17.95 -24.55
CA ASP A 106 5.72 -19.19 -23.81
C ASP A 106 5.05 -20.40 -24.49
N ILE A 107 3.82 -20.23 -24.99
CA ILE A 107 3.11 -21.28 -25.74
C ILE A 107 3.82 -21.59 -27.07
N SER A 108 4.29 -20.56 -27.80
CA SER A 108 5.03 -20.75 -29.05
C SER A 108 6.32 -21.53 -28.84
N VAL A 109 7.14 -21.14 -27.85
CA VAL A 109 8.39 -21.86 -27.52
C VAL A 109 8.11 -23.32 -27.16
N SER A 110 7.06 -23.57 -26.36
CA SER A 110 6.66 -24.93 -26.02
C SER A 110 6.27 -25.74 -27.27
N THR A 111 5.51 -25.13 -28.17
CA THR A 111 5.06 -25.77 -29.42
C THR A 111 6.25 -26.13 -30.32
N ASP A 112 7.22 -25.23 -30.46
CA ASP A 112 8.41 -25.45 -31.29
C ASP A 112 9.30 -26.56 -30.72
N TYR A 113 9.51 -26.58 -29.40
CA TYR A 113 10.21 -27.67 -28.72
C TYR A 113 9.57 -29.04 -29.00
N TYR A 114 8.24 -29.14 -28.92
CA TYR A 114 7.55 -30.41 -29.20
C TYR A 114 7.65 -30.83 -30.67
N LYS A 115 7.61 -29.89 -31.62
CA LYS A 115 7.79 -30.18 -33.05
C LYS A 115 9.19 -30.71 -33.36
N GLU A 116 10.22 -30.09 -32.80
CA GLU A 116 11.62 -30.52 -33.00
C GLU A 116 11.83 -31.94 -32.45
N LYS A 117 11.25 -32.24 -31.28
CA LYS A 117 11.33 -33.57 -30.67
C LYS A 117 10.61 -34.66 -31.49
N THR A 118 9.46 -34.36 -32.10
CA THR A 118 8.78 -35.31 -32.99
C THR A 118 9.52 -35.51 -34.31
N THR A 119 10.16 -34.48 -34.87
CA THR A 119 11.01 -34.65 -36.07
C THR A 119 12.27 -35.46 -35.82
N LEU A 120 12.81 -35.45 -34.61
CA LEU A 120 13.98 -36.26 -34.24
C LEU A 120 13.65 -37.72 -33.89
N THR A 121 12.37 -38.05 -33.65
CA THR A 121 11.93 -39.39 -33.23
C THR A 121 11.22 -40.20 -34.32
N ASN A 122 10.90 -39.58 -35.47
CA ASN A 122 10.45 -40.27 -36.68
C ASN A 122 11.38 -39.90 -37.85
N PRO A 123 12.41 -40.72 -38.17
CA PRO A 123 13.21 -40.56 -39.37
C PRO A 123 12.43 -40.85 -40.66
#